data_AF-A0A6N2CWC3-F1
#
_entry.id   AF-A0A6N2CWC3-F1
#
_cell.length_a   1.000
_cell.length_b   1.000
_cell.length_c   1.000
_cell.angle_alpha   90.00
_cell.angle_beta   90.00
_cell.angle_gamma   90.00
#
_symmetry.space_group_name_H-M   'P 1'
#
loop_
_entity.id
_entity.type
_entity.pdbx_description
1 polymer ?
#
loop_
_entity_poly.entity_id
_entity_poly.type
_entity_poly.pdbx_seq_one_letter_code
_entity_poly.pdbx_strand_id
1 'polypeptide(L)'
;MRDFFAKLKIDKVHADLATNIETLMSTEAARFIPYEIIFPPLPAPRITELEAIRLALSTEAQGTGLSIFNAFGTHFNPELPALDSTTLLNYLRAFLVQAEQLSEVHKVDASRRILPFIDPFPKDYIKEILNPDYHPNLPTLIDDYLDLNATRNRPLDMLPIFAYLAPEQIKARLPKEKISARPTLHYRLPNCQINETNWSITAEWNHWVRLVEPLANNPDKLNKRCSLYLWELRHPIRARLRRFFK
;
A
#
# COMPACT_ATOMS: atom_id res chain seq x y z
N MET A 1 -2.86 27.41 -7.88
CA MET A 1 -2.08 26.15 -8.01
C MET A 1 -0.73 26.34 -8.68
N ARG A 2 -0.63 26.76 -9.95
CA ARG A 2 0.68 26.97 -10.62
C ARG A 2 1.58 27.97 -9.88
N ASP A 3 1.01 29.10 -9.46
CA ASP A 3 1.72 30.11 -8.65
C ASP A 3 2.02 29.65 -7.21
N PHE A 4 1.26 28.68 -6.70
CA PHE A 4 1.47 28.09 -5.38
C PHE A 4 2.66 27.12 -5.40
N PHE A 5 2.72 26.22 -6.39
CA PHE A 5 3.86 25.31 -6.58
C PHE A 5 5.15 26.04 -6.95
N ALA A 6 5.06 27.13 -7.72
CA ALA A 6 6.20 28.01 -8.00
C ALA A 6 6.75 28.67 -6.73
N LYS A 7 5.88 29.09 -5.81
CA LYS A 7 6.28 29.63 -4.48
C LYS A 7 6.94 28.59 -3.59
N LEU A 8 6.58 27.31 -3.73
CA LEU A 8 7.15 26.21 -2.95
C LEU A 8 8.46 25.63 -3.54
N LYS A 9 8.96 26.14 -4.68
CA LYS A 9 10.14 25.59 -5.38
C LYS A 9 10.04 24.08 -5.64
N ILE A 10 8.84 23.58 -5.93
CA ILE A 10 8.62 22.16 -6.26
C ILE A 10 9.01 21.96 -7.72
N ASP A 11 10.19 21.39 -7.93
CA ASP A 11 10.74 21.09 -9.25
C ASP A 11 10.04 19.88 -9.87
N LYS A 12 9.37 20.11 -11.00
CA LYS A 12 8.68 19.14 -11.88
C LYS A 12 7.26 18.76 -11.47
N VAL A 13 6.29 19.50 -12.02
CA VAL A 13 5.02 18.91 -12.45
C VAL A 13 5.35 18.01 -13.65
N HIS A 14 5.41 16.70 -13.48
CA HIS A 14 5.61 15.79 -14.62
C HIS A 14 4.40 15.89 -15.55
N ALA A 15 4.65 16.48 -16.72
CA ALA A 15 3.67 16.80 -17.74
C ALA A 15 3.26 15.58 -18.62
N ASP A 16 3.30 14.35 -18.11
CA ASP A 16 2.71 13.20 -18.83
C ASP A 16 1.18 13.19 -18.76
N LEU A 17 0.61 14.08 -17.94
CA LEU A 17 -0.81 14.40 -17.95
C LEU A 17 -1.16 15.43 -19.04
N ALA A 18 -0.20 16.27 -19.46
CA ALA A 18 -0.48 17.40 -20.36
C ALA A 18 -0.87 16.94 -21.77
N THR A 19 -0.22 15.89 -22.29
CA THR A 19 -0.45 15.41 -23.67
C THR A 19 -1.79 14.69 -23.85
N ASN A 20 -2.36 14.13 -22.78
CA ASN A 20 -3.71 13.54 -22.80
C ASN A 20 -4.83 14.53 -22.40
N ILE A 21 -4.47 15.69 -21.84
CA ILE A 21 -5.40 16.75 -21.42
C ILE A 21 -5.74 17.70 -22.57
N GLU A 22 -4.87 17.88 -23.57
CA GLU A 22 -5.20 18.70 -24.74
C GLU A 22 -6.46 18.18 -25.48
N THR A 23 -6.70 16.87 -25.43
CA THR A 23 -7.92 16.24 -25.98
C THR A 23 -9.13 16.32 -25.04
N LEU A 24 -8.95 16.73 -23.78
CA LEU A 24 -9.95 16.71 -22.70
C LEU A 24 -10.23 18.12 -22.13
N MET A 25 -9.98 19.16 -22.92
CA MET A 25 -10.31 20.54 -22.55
C MET A 25 -11.83 20.77 -22.49
N SER A 26 -12.38 20.60 -21.30
CA SER A 26 -13.22 21.63 -20.71
C SER A 26 -12.57 22.02 -19.38
N THR A 27 -12.43 23.32 -19.14
CA THR A 27 -11.83 23.89 -17.92
C THR A 27 -12.48 23.41 -16.62
N GLU A 28 -13.68 22.82 -16.68
CA GLU A 28 -14.31 22.10 -15.57
C GLU A 28 -13.64 20.77 -15.21
N ALA A 29 -13.17 19.97 -16.18
CA ALA A 29 -12.70 18.61 -15.94
C ALA A 29 -11.42 18.55 -15.09
N ALA A 30 -10.54 19.55 -15.23
CA ALA A 30 -9.31 19.66 -14.45
C ALA A 30 -9.56 19.83 -12.93
N ARG A 31 -10.75 20.33 -12.51
CA ARG A 31 -11.12 20.41 -11.09
C ARG A 31 -11.35 19.04 -10.45
N PHE A 32 -11.57 18.00 -11.27
CA PHE A 32 -11.87 16.65 -10.81
C PHE A 32 -10.68 15.70 -10.90
N ILE A 33 -9.52 16.15 -11.40
CA ILE A 33 -8.32 15.31 -11.49
C ILE A 33 -7.54 15.40 -10.18
N PRO A 34 -7.35 14.29 -9.44
CA PRO A 34 -6.49 14.28 -8.27
C PRO A 34 -5.07 14.70 -8.61
N TYR A 35 -4.49 15.58 -7.79
CA TYR A 35 -3.06 15.82 -7.81
C TYR A 35 -2.35 14.78 -6.94
N GLU A 36 -1.34 14.14 -7.50
CA GLU A 36 -0.44 13.25 -6.77
C GLU A 36 0.90 13.96 -6.55
N ILE A 37 1.38 13.96 -5.31
CA ILE A 37 2.70 14.48 -4.94
C ILE A 37 3.60 13.27 -4.67
N ILE A 38 4.63 13.12 -5.49
CA ILE A 38 5.59 12.03 -5.40
C ILE A 38 6.92 12.60 -4.92
N PHE A 39 7.50 11.94 -3.91
CA PHE A 39 8.78 12.32 -3.35
C PHE A 39 9.90 11.41 -3.87
N PRO A 40 11.15 11.90 -4.00
CA PRO A 40 12.29 11.00 -4.09
C PRO A 40 12.39 10.14 -2.82
N PRO A 41 13.15 9.03 -2.85
CA PRO A 41 13.37 8.21 -1.65
C PRO A 41 13.82 9.08 -0.47
N LEU A 42 13.13 8.91 0.66
CA LEU A 42 13.34 9.69 1.87
C LEU A 42 13.79 8.76 2.99
N PRO A 43 14.94 9.02 3.64
CA PRO A 43 15.34 8.28 4.83
C PRO A 43 14.26 8.36 5.92
N ALA A 44 13.97 7.24 6.58
CA ALA A 44 12.90 7.17 7.59
C ALA A 44 12.95 8.29 8.67
N PRO A 45 14.13 8.71 9.20
CA PRO A 45 14.19 9.81 10.17
C PRO A 45 13.71 11.16 9.65
N ARG A 46 13.69 11.35 8.32
CA ARG A 46 13.27 12.59 7.67
C ARG A 46 11.79 12.61 7.31
N ILE A 47 11.03 11.54 7.60
CA ILE A 47 9.61 11.49 7.25
C ILE A 47 8.78 12.62 7.86
N THR A 48 9.21 13.14 9.01
CA THR A 48 8.62 14.30 9.68
C THR A 48 8.69 15.59 8.86
N GLU A 49 9.64 15.70 7.92
CA GLU A 49 9.74 16.83 6.99
C GLU A 49 8.51 16.91 6.07
N LEU A 50 7.86 15.77 5.78
CA LEU A 50 6.64 15.72 4.98
C LEU A 50 5.46 16.42 5.67
N GLU A 51 5.49 16.56 7.00
CA GLU A 51 4.43 17.28 7.72
C GLU A 51 4.43 18.78 7.43
N ALA A 52 5.61 19.37 7.20
CA ALA A 52 5.71 20.78 6.80
C ALA A 52 5.06 21.00 5.42
N ILE A 53 5.27 20.06 4.50
CA ILE A 53 4.66 20.07 3.16
C ILE A 53 3.15 19.89 3.26
N ARG A 54 2.70 18.90 4.05
CA ARG A 54 1.28 18.66 4.33
C ARG A 54 0.60 19.91 4.89
N LEU A 55 1.21 20.57 5.89
CA LEU A 55 0.65 21.77 6.52
C LEU A 55 0.57 22.95 5.54
N ALA A 56 1.57 23.13 4.69
CA ALA A 56 1.53 24.16 3.64
C ALA A 56 0.39 23.92 2.63
N LEU A 57 0.01 22.66 2.40
CA LEU A 57 -1.06 22.26 1.49
C LEU A 57 -2.44 22.19 2.15
N SER A 58 -2.52 22.05 3.48
CA SER A 58 -3.78 21.71 4.16
C SER A 58 -4.87 22.77 4.02
N THR A 59 -4.51 24.02 3.74
CA THR A 59 -5.48 25.12 3.51
C THR A 59 -5.97 25.20 2.07
N GLU A 60 -5.26 24.58 1.13
CA GLU A 60 -5.50 24.67 -0.31
C GLU A 60 -5.98 23.34 -0.93
N ALA A 61 -5.84 22.22 -0.20
CA ALA A 61 -6.15 20.88 -0.66
C ALA A 61 -7.29 20.24 0.14
N GLN A 62 -8.00 19.30 -0.47
CA GLN A 62 -9.06 18.50 0.16
C GLN A 62 -8.63 17.04 0.29
N GLY A 63 -8.96 16.40 1.41
CA GLY A 63 -8.68 14.99 1.66
C GLY A 63 -9.87 14.06 1.34
N THR A 64 -9.71 12.79 1.74
CA THR A 64 -10.66 11.68 1.46
C THR A 64 -12.08 11.91 2.00
N GLY A 65 -12.29 12.79 3.00
CA GLY A 65 -13.57 12.94 3.71
C GLY A 65 -14.67 13.75 2.99
N LEU A 66 -14.38 14.40 1.85
CA LEU A 66 -15.30 15.40 1.24
C LEU A 66 -16.02 14.93 -0.03
N SER A 67 -15.72 13.76 -0.59
CA SER A 67 -16.45 13.22 -1.75
C SER A 67 -16.33 11.70 -1.85
N ILE A 68 -17.46 11.04 -2.17
CA ILE A 68 -17.55 9.61 -2.47
C ILE A 68 -16.70 9.24 -3.70
N PHE A 69 -16.31 10.23 -4.52
CA PHE A 69 -15.42 10.05 -5.67
C PHE A 69 -13.92 10.25 -5.33
N ASN A 70 -13.59 10.73 -4.12
CA ASN A 70 -12.23 11.06 -3.70
C ASN A 70 -11.57 9.86 -3.00
N ALA A 71 -11.21 8.83 -3.76
CA ALA A 71 -10.39 7.71 -3.28
C ALA A 71 -8.91 8.13 -3.07
N PHE A 72 -8.66 9.29 -2.46
CA PHE A 72 -7.30 9.78 -2.19
C PHE A 72 -6.65 8.90 -1.12
N GLY A 73 -5.54 8.25 -1.48
CA GLY A 73 -4.75 7.40 -0.61
C GLY A 73 -3.35 7.96 -0.41
N THR A 74 -2.79 7.72 0.78
CA THR A 74 -1.35 7.91 0.99
C THR A 74 -0.66 6.59 0.69
N HIS A 75 0.28 6.61 -0.25
CA HIS A 75 1.04 5.42 -0.61
C HIS A 75 2.45 5.49 -0.02
N PHE A 76 2.84 4.46 0.71
CA PHE A 76 4.22 4.28 1.13
C PHE A 76 4.89 3.26 0.22
N ASN A 77 6.16 3.47 -0.08
CA ASN A 77 6.98 2.50 -0.80
C ASN A 77 8.15 2.03 0.10
N PRO A 78 7.89 1.17 1.11
CA PRO A 78 8.93 0.68 2.01
C PRO A 78 10.03 -0.05 1.24
N GLU A 79 11.28 0.37 1.44
CA GLU A 79 12.44 -0.46 1.13
C GLU A 79 12.57 -1.56 2.18
N LEU A 80 13.12 -2.71 1.78
CA LEU A 80 13.27 -3.87 2.64
C LEU A 80 14.73 -4.06 3.06
N PRO A 81 15.00 -4.67 4.23
CA PRO A 81 16.37 -4.89 4.69
C PRO A 81 17.17 -5.85 3.81
N ALA A 82 16.49 -6.72 3.06
CA ALA A 82 17.07 -7.61 2.06
C ALA A 82 16.00 -7.95 1.00
N LEU A 83 16.44 -8.41 -0.17
CA LEU A 83 15.58 -8.73 -1.32
C LEU A 83 15.55 -10.23 -1.65
N ASP A 84 15.92 -11.09 -0.70
CA ASP A 84 15.78 -12.54 -0.82
C ASP A 84 14.32 -12.98 -0.59
N SER A 85 13.98 -14.19 -1.05
CA SER A 85 12.60 -14.70 -0.96
C SER A 85 12.09 -14.85 0.48
N THR A 86 12.98 -15.13 1.45
CA THR A 86 12.60 -15.27 2.85
C THR A 86 12.16 -13.92 3.42
N THR A 87 12.95 -12.87 3.17
CA THR A 87 12.62 -11.51 3.60
C THR A 87 11.31 -11.04 2.98
N LEU A 88 11.15 -11.19 1.66
CA LEU A 88 9.93 -10.81 0.94
C LEU A 88 8.69 -11.53 1.49
N LEU A 89 8.81 -12.85 1.69
CA LEU A 89 7.73 -13.67 2.24
C LEU A 89 7.37 -13.25 3.67
N ASN A 90 8.35 -12.96 4.52
CA ASN A 90 8.09 -12.55 5.90
C ASN A 90 7.34 -11.22 5.98
N TYR A 91 7.70 -10.24 5.17
CA TYR A 91 6.98 -8.96 5.11
C TYR A 91 5.57 -9.11 4.54
N LEU A 92 5.40 -9.93 3.49
CA LEU A 92 4.08 -10.24 2.95
C LEU A 92 3.20 -10.95 3.99
N ARG A 93 3.71 -11.98 4.68
CA ARG A 93 3.00 -12.68 5.76
C ARG A 93 2.64 -11.74 6.90
N ALA A 94 3.60 -10.92 7.35
CA ALA A 94 3.37 -9.96 8.42
C ALA A 94 2.27 -8.97 8.06
N PHE A 95 2.27 -8.47 6.82
CA PHE A 95 1.20 -7.63 6.32
C PHE A 95 -0.16 -8.36 6.32
N LEU A 96 -0.25 -9.56 5.74
CA LEU A 96 -1.50 -10.32 5.65
C LEU A 96 -2.11 -10.61 7.04
N VAL A 97 -1.28 -11.00 8.01
CA VAL A 97 -1.69 -11.23 9.40
C VAL A 97 -2.22 -9.95 10.04
N GLN A 98 -1.67 -8.79 9.69
CA GLN A 98 -1.98 -7.50 10.30
C GLN A 98 -2.99 -6.68 9.49
N ALA A 99 -3.45 -7.16 8.33
CA ALA A 99 -4.28 -6.39 7.41
C ALA A 99 -5.60 -5.90 8.04
N GLU A 100 -6.24 -6.72 8.88
CA GLU A 100 -7.46 -6.35 9.64
C GLU A 100 -7.14 -5.22 10.62
N GLN A 101 -6.11 -5.38 11.45
CA GLN A 101 -5.70 -4.38 12.44
C GLN A 101 -5.20 -3.08 11.79
N LEU A 102 -4.45 -3.17 10.70
CA LEU A 102 -4.02 -2.01 9.91
C LEU A 102 -5.22 -1.25 9.37
N SER A 103 -6.22 -1.96 8.84
CA SER A 103 -7.45 -1.33 8.33
C SER A 103 -8.22 -0.60 9.44
N GLU A 104 -8.23 -1.14 10.66
CA GLU A 104 -8.85 -0.50 11.82
C GLU A 104 -8.11 0.76 12.27
N VAL A 105 -6.78 0.70 12.43
CA VAL A 105 -6.00 1.86 12.92
C VAL A 105 -5.97 3.00 11.91
N HIS A 106 -5.95 2.68 10.62
CA HIS A 106 -6.06 3.67 9.53
C HIS A 106 -7.47 4.25 9.40
N LYS A 107 -8.46 3.68 10.12
CA LYS A 107 -9.88 4.01 9.99
C LYS A 107 -10.29 4.06 8.52
N VAL A 108 -9.88 3.03 7.76
CA VAL A 108 -10.11 2.98 6.31
C VAL A 108 -11.60 3.17 6.08
N ASP A 109 -11.96 4.25 5.37
CA ASP A 109 -13.35 4.65 5.20
C ASP A 109 -14.14 3.49 4.57
N ALA A 110 -15.32 3.21 5.11
CA ALA A 110 -16.21 2.21 4.57
C ALA A 110 -16.56 2.51 3.09
N SER A 111 -16.54 3.79 2.69
CA SER A 111 -16.69 4.20 1.29
C SER A 111 -15.61 3.60 0.37
N ARG A 112 -14.37 3.47 0.84
CA ARG A 112 -13.25 2.82 0.11
C ARG A 112 -13.41 1.31 0.00
N ARG A 113 -14.27 0.67 0.82
CA ARG A 113 -14.63 -0.75 0.68
C ARG A 113 -15.70 -0.98 -0.39
N ILE A 114 -16.41 0.07 -0.80
CA ILE A 114 -17.50 0.03 -1.79
C ILE A 114 -16.99 0.40 -3.19
N LEU A 115 -15.97 1.25 -3.26
CA LEU A 115 -15.27 1.57 -4.52
C LEU A 115 -14.33 0.42 -4.93
N PRO A 116 -14.10 0.19 -6.24
CA PRO A 116 -13.29 -0.91 -6.77
C PRO A 116 -11.77 -0.73 -6.56
N PHE A 117 -11.35 0.00 -5.52
CA PHE A 117 -9.96 0.31 -5.26
C PHE A 117 -9.53 -0.38 -3.95
N ILE A 118 -8.46 -1.19 -4.02
CA ILE A 118 -7.89 -1.97 -2.91
C ILE A 118 -8.70 -3.22 -2.56
N ASP A 119 -8.67 -4.21 -3.46
CA ASP A 119 -9.35 -5.47 -3.26
C ASP A 119 -8.65 -6.32 -2.18
N PRO A 120 -9.40 -6.98 -1.28
CA PRO A 120 -8.83 -7.89 -0.29
C PRO A 120 -8.14 -9.08 -0.97
N PHE A 121 -7.06 -9.58 -0.37
CA PHE A 121 -6.35 -10.74 -0.89
C PHE A 121 -7.28 -11.98 -0.99
N PRO A 122 -7.18 -12.79 -2.06
CA PRO A 122 -7.98 -14.00 -2.19
C PRO A 122 -7.69 -14.97 -1.04
N LYS A 123 -8.74 -15.63 -0.54
CA LYS A 123 -8.61 -16.52 0.63
C LYS A 123 -7.63 -17.66 0.39
N ASP A 124 -7.59 -18.21 -0.82
CA ASP A 124 -6.70 -19.33 -1.13
C ASP A 124 -5.24 -18.87 -1.24
N TYR A 125 -4.99 -17.67 -1.77
CA TYR A 125 -3.67 -17.04 -1.71
C TYR A 125 -3.21 -16.79 -0.28
N ILE A 126 -4.09 -16.29 0.60
CA ILE A 126 -3.77 -16.11 2.02
C ILE A 126 -3.40 -17.45 2.66
N LYS A 127 -4.15 -18.53 2.38
CA LYS A 127 -3.85 -19.85 2.95
C LYS A 127 -2.48 -20.36 2.51
N GLU A 128 -2.16 -20.22 1.23
CA GLU A 128 -0.87 -20.63 0.66
C GLU A 128 0.28 -19.86 1.33
N ILE A 129 0.23 -18.53 1.29
CA ILE A 129 1.29 -17.69 1.83
C ILE A 129 1.45 -17.87 3.33
N LEU A 130 0.37 -18.01 4.11
CA LEU A 130 0.45 -18.18 5.56
C LEU A 130 0.76 -19.62 5.99
N ASN A 131 0.85 -20.59 5.08
CA ASN A 131 1.20 -21.96 5.40
C ASN A 131 2.63 -22.02 5.98
N PRO A 132 2.83 -22.52 7.21
CA PRO A 132 4.17 -22.60 7.82
C PRO A 132 5.19 -23.40 7.00
N ASP A 133 4.74 -24.39 6.23
CA ASP A 133 5.63 -25.23 5.41
C ASP A 133 5.97 -24.61 4.05
N TYR A 134 5.35 -23.47 3.70
CA TYR A 134 5.61 -22.78 2.45
C TYR A 134 6.89 -21.95 2.54
N HIS A 135 7.94 -22.41 1.87
CA HIS A 135 9.27 -21.78 1.83
C HIS A 135 9.82 -21.71 0.39
N PRO A 136 9.16 -20.96 -0.50
CA PRO A 136 9.55 -20.89 -1.92
C PRO A 136 10.89 -20.17 -2.11
N ASN A 137 11.54 -20.50 -3.22
CA ASN A 137 12.54 -19.61 -3.81
C ASN A 137 11.84 -18.41 -4.48
N LEU A 138 12.61 -17.43 -4.94
CA LEU A 138 12.06 -16.21 -5.53
C LEU A 138 11.18 -16.48 -6.78
N PRO A 139 11.61 -17.27 -7.79
CA PRO A 139 10.76 -17.59 -8.93
C PRO A 139 9.40 -18.19 -8.55
N THR A 140 9.38 -19.17 -7.63
CA THR A 140 8.14 -19.80 -7.17
C THR A 140 7.24 -18.82 -6.43
N LEU A 141 7.80 -17.98 -5.55
CA LEU A 141 7.02 -16.94 -4.85
C LEU A 141 6.34 -15.97 -5.83
N ILE A 142 7.03 -15.63 -6.92
CA ILE A 142 6.49 -14.75 -7.97
C ILE A 142 5.41 -15.47 -8.78
N ASP A 143 5.64 -16.72 -9.19
CA ASP A 143 4.64 -17.50 -9.93
C ASP A 143 3.36 -17.68 -9.11
N ASP A 144 3.47 -18.03 -7.84
CA ASP A 144 2.31 -18.21 -6.95
C ASP A 144 1.55 -16.88 -6.73
N TYR A 145 2.28 -15.75 -6.65
CA TYR A 145 1.64 -14.42 -6.62
C TYR A 145 0.88 -14.15 -7.92
N LEU A 146 1.43 -14.49 -9.08
CA LEU A 146 0.79 -14.22 -10.36
C LEU A 146 -0.39 -15.17 -10.61
N ASP A 147 -0.30 -16.42 -10.19
CA ASP A 147 -1.35 -17.41 -10.41
C ASP A 147 -2.59 -17.15 -9.56
N LEU A 148 -2.39 -16.73 -8.31
CA LEU A 148 -3.47 -16.56 -7.34
C LEU A 148 -3.83 -15.08 -7.07
N ASN A 149 -2.97 -14.14 -7.48
CA ASN A 149 -3.06 -12.74 -7.06
C ASN A 149 -2.51 -11.72 -8.09
N ALA A 150 -2.50 -12.01 -9.39
CA ALA A 150 -2.00 -11.11 -10.45
C ALA A 150 -2.82 -9.81 -10.64
N THR A 151 -2.74 -8.88 -9.68
CA THR A 151 -3.34 -7.56 -9.77
C THR A 151 -2.55 -6.54 -8.96
N ARG A 152 -2.46 -5.32 -9.52
CA ARG A 152 -1.92 -4.15 -8.82
C ARG A 152 -2.91 -3.59 -7.79
N ASN A 153 -4.18 -4.00 -7.84
CA ASN A 153 -5.26 -3.46 -7.02
C ASN A 153 -5.31 -4.10 -5.62
N ARG A 154 -4.22 -4.04 -4.87
CA ARG A 154 -4.10 -4.60 -3.53
C ARG A 154 -3.67 -3.55 -2.51
N PRO A 155 -3.98 -3.75 -1.21
CA PRO A 155 -3.49 -2.87 -0.16
C PRO A 155 -1.97 -2.96 0.01
N LEU A 156 -1.39 -4.11 -0.36
CA LEU A 156 0.04 -4.28 -0.54
C LEU A 156 0.29 -4.89 -1.92
N ASP A 157 0.89 -4.12 -2.82
CA ASP A 157 1.26 -4.54 -4.16
C ASP A 157 2.76 -4.92 -4.20
N MET A 158 3.03 -6.15 -4.64
CA MET A 158 4.39 -6.72 -4.75
C MET A 158 4.93 -6.65 -6.19
N LEU A 159 4.09 -6.32 -7.17
CA LEU A 159 4.50 -6.30 -8.58
C LEU A 159 5.66 -5.33 -8.86
N PRO A 160 5.78 -4.15 -8.22
CA PRO A 160 6.94 -3.28 -8.42
C PRO A 160 8.28 -3.92 -8.04
N ILE A 161 8.34 -4.61 -6.89
CA ILE A 161 9.56 -5.29 -6.43
C ILE A 161 9.83 -6.57 -7.22
N PHE A 162 8.79 -7.32 -7.59
CA PHE A 162 8.96 -8.49 -8.44
C PHE A 162 9.39 -8.12 -9.86
N ALA A 163 8.90 -7.02 -10.42
CA ALA A 163 9.37 -6.50 -11.71
C ALA A 163 10.82 -6.01 -11.65
N TYR A 164 11.26 -5.53 -10.49
CA TYR A 164 12.67 -5.17 -10.27
C TYR A 164 13.57 -6.41 -10.20
N LEU A 165 13.12 -7.47 -9.52
CA LEU A 165 13.93 -8.68 -9.28
C LEU A 165 13.88 -9.70 -10.42
N ALA A 166 12.74 -9.85 -11.10
CA ALA A 166 12.51 -10.83 -12.17
C ALA A 166 11.71 -10.19 -13.33
N PRO A 167 12.29 -9.19 -14.03
CA PRO A 167 11.57 -8.43 -15.06
C PRO A 167 11.02 -9.31 -16.18
N GLU A 168 11.78 -10.32 -16.63
CA GLU A 168 11.35 -11.21 -17.71
C GLU A 168 10.16 -12.09 -17.31
N GLN A 169 10.13 -12.58 -16.06
CA GLN A 169 9.02 -13.39 -15.54
C GLN A 169 7.73 -12.56 -15.46
N ILE A 170 7.82 -11.33 -14.95
CA ILE A 170 6.68 -10.41 -14.87
C ILE A 170 6.21 -10.01 -16.26
N LYS A 171 7.12 -9.66 -17.17
CA LYS A 171 6.77 -9.27 -18.55
C LYS A 171 6.13 -10.41 -19.34
N ALA A 172 6.57 -11.66 -19.13
CA ALA A 172 5.98 -12.83 -19.78
C ALA A 172 4.53 -13.07 -19.33
N ARG A 173 4.23 -12.90 -18.04
CA ARG A 173 2.91 -13.15 -17.46
C ARG A 173 1.96 -11.96 -17.59
N LEU A 174 2.48 -10.73 -17.56
CA LEU A 174 1.71 -9.49 -17.60
C LEU A 174 2.21 -8.51 -18.69
N PRO A 175 2.22 -8.90 -19.99
CA PRO A 175 2.88 -8.15 -21.05
C PRO A 175 2.27 -6.77 -21.34
N LYS A 176 1.02 -6.53 -20.91
CA LYS A 176 0.29 -5.27 -21.16
C LYS A 176 0.22 -4.36 -19.93
N GLU A 177 0.59 -4.86 -18.75
CA GLU A 177 0.50 -4.09 -17.52
C GLU A 177 1.67 -3.12 -17.40
N LYS A 178 1.37 -1.84 -17.18
CA LYS A 178 2.39 -0.82 -16.95
C LYS A 178 2.85 -0.87 -15.49
N ILE A 179 3.84 -1.71 -15.20
CA ILE A 179 4.43 -1.85 -13.86
C ILE A 179 5.72 -1.01 -13.81
N SER A 180 5.78 -0.06 -12.88
CA SER A 180 7.00 0.72 -12.62
C SER A 180 7.87 -0.03 -11.62
N ALA A 181 8.91 -0.70 -12.12
CA ALA A 181 9.83 -1.52 -11.33
C ALA A 181 10.67 -0.68 -10.36
N ARG A 182 10.74 -1.11 -9.10
CA ARG A 182 11.55 -0.46 -8.05
C ARG A 182 11.77 -1.42 -6.86
N PRO A 183 12.88 -1.30 -6.11
CA PRO A 183 13.23 -2.20 -5.01
C PRO A 183 12.44 -1.90 -3.72
N THR A 184 11.13 -1.71 -3.84
CA THR A 184 10.26 -1.33 -2.72
C THR A 184 8.93 -2.06 -2.81
N LEU A 185 8.33 -2.33 -1.65
CA LEU A 185 6.91 -2.66 -1.59
C LEU A 185 6.06 -1.47 -2.06
N HIS A 186 4.78 -1.70 -2.36
CA HIS A 186 3.83 -0.62 -2.63
C HIS A 186 2.61 -0.74 -1.72
N TYR A 187 2.64 0.00 -0.61
CA TYR A 187 1.64 -0.03 0.45
C TYR A 187 0.62 1.09 0.26
N ARG A 188 -0.66 0.74 0.06
CA ARG A 188 -1.71 1.64 -0.44
C ARG A 188 -2.91 1.82 0.48
N LEU A 189 -2.87 1.20 1.66
CA LEU A 189 -3.99 1.16 2.60
C LEU A 189 -4.30 2.51 3.28
N PRO A 190 -3.32 3.34 3.69
CA PRO A 190 -3.58 4.59 4.41
C PRO A 190 -4.52 5.55 3.67
N ASN A 191 -5.32 6.31 4.43
CA ASN A 191 -6.12 7.41 3.88
C ASN A 191 -5.23 8.63 3.56
N CYS A 192 -5.75 9.60 2.81
CA CYS A 192 -5.12 10.91 2.63
C CYS A 192 -6.06 12.00 3.14
N GLN A 193 -5.93 12.35 4.42
CA GLN A 193 -6.75 13.38 5.08
C GLN A 193 -5.95 14.68 5.21
N ILE A 194 -5.41 15.16 4.08
CA ILE A 194 -4.43 16.26 4.04
C ILE A 194 -4.94 17.57 4.68
N ASN A 195 -6.26 17.79 4.69
CA ASN A 195 -6.92 18.96 5.27
C ASN A 195 -7.26 18.81 6.77
N GLU A 196 -7.19 17.60 7.32
CA GLU A 196 -7.57 17.34 8.72
C GLU A 196 -6.41 17.68 9.65
N THR A 197 -6.66 18.44 10.72
CA THR A 197 -5.62 18.86 11.67
C THR A 197 -5.04 17.72 12.50
N ASN A 198 -5.84 16.67 12.74
CA ASN A 198 -5.45 15.51 13.55
C ASN A 198 -4.84 14.37 12.72
N TRP A 199 -4.64 14.57 11.42
CA TRP A 199 -4.03 13.61 10.52
C TRP A 199 -2.59 13.99 10.18
N SER A 200 -1.68 13.01 10.18
CA SER A 200 -0.28 13.22 9.81
C SER A 200 0.24 12.02 9.01
N ILE A 201 1.07 12.28 8.01
CA ILE A 201 1.73 11.26 7.18
C ILE A 201 2.62 10.37 8.08
N THR A 202 3.27 10.98 9.07
CA THR A 202 4.12 10.31 10.04
C THR A 202 3.33 9.33 10.92
N ALA A 203 2.11 9.67 11.36
CA ALA A 203 1.26 8.74 12.10
C ALA A 203 0.84 7.55 11.24
N GLU A 204 0.46 7.80 9.98
CA GLU A 204 0.12 6.75 9.02
C GLU A 204 1.29 5.78 8.80
N TRP A 205 2.51 6.30 8.63
CA TRP A 205 3.72 5.48 8.53
C TRP A 205 4.00 4.68 9.80
N ASN A 206 3.82 5.29 10.97
CA ASN A 206 4.08 4.63 12.24
C ASN A 206 3.17 3.41 12.48
N HIS A 207 2.00 3.32 11.86
CA HIS A 207 1.18 2.11 11.91
C HIS A 207 1.87 0.92 11.24
N TRP A 208 2.48 1.13 10.06
CA TRP A 208 3.32 0.12 9.42
C TRP A 208 4.49 -0.28 10.33
N VAL A 209 5.25 0.70 10.81
CA VAL A 209 6.43 0.47 11.67
C VAL A 209 6.09 -0.28 12.96
N ARG A 210 4.91 -0.06 13.55
CA ARG A 210 4.52 -0.71 14.80
C ARG A 210 3.92 -2.09 14.61
N LEU A 211 3.25 -2.33 13.49
CA LEU A 211 2.47 -3.55 13.28
C LEU A 211 3.16 -4.57 12.38
N VAL A 212 3.83 -4.11 11.32
CA VAL A 212 4.45 -4.98 10.30
C VAL A 212 5.91 -5.25 10.62
N GLU A 213 6.74 -4.21 10.78
CA GLU A 213 8.19 -4.35 11.00
C GLU A 213 8.55 -5.32 12.14
N PRO A 214 7.95 -5.25 13.35
CA PRO A 214 8.36 -6.11 14.46
C PRO A 214 7.92 -7.56 14.27
N LEU A 215 6.91 -7.79 13.42
CA LEU A 215 6.42 -9.12 13.11
C LEU A 215 7.24 -9.76 11.99
N ALA A 216 7.51 -9.01 10.91
CA ALA A 216 8.35 -9.46 9.79
C ALA A 216 9.76 -9.85 10.24
N ASN A 217 10.30 -9.11 11.22
CA ASN A 217 11.65 -9.34 11.77
C ASN A 217 11.67 -10.30 12.98
N ASN A 218 10.58 -11.02 13.27
CA ASN A 218 10.54 -12.02 14.35
C ASN A 218 9.89 -13.32 13.82
N PRO A 219 10.69 -14.23 13.23
CA PRO A 219 10.18 -15.46 12.59
C PRO A 219 9.32 -16.33 13.52
N ASP A 220 9.71 -16.51 14.78
CA ASP A 220 8.95 -17.31 15.74
C ASP A 220 7.57 -16.73 16.01
N LYS A 221 7.50 -15.41 16.23
CA LYS A 221 6.23 -14.71 16.45
C LYS A 221 5.39 -14.71 15.18
N LEU A 222 6.00 -14.49 14.02
CA LEU A 222 5.33 -14.52 12.72
C LEU A 222 4.70 -15.88 12.46
N ASN A 223 5.45 -16.98 12.61
CA ASN A 223 4.96 -18.34 12.41
C ASN A 223 3.79 -18.67 13.35
N LYS A 224 3.90 -18.32 14.64
CA LYS A 224 2.79 -18.47 15.60
C LYS A 224 1.55 -17.70 15.16
N ARG A 225 1.72 -16.47 14.66
CA ARG A 225 0.61 -15.64 14.19
C ARG A 225 -0.02 -16.16 12.89
N CYS A 226 0.79 -16.66 11.95
CA CYS A 226 0.31 -17.29 10.72
C CYS A 226 -0.53 -18.55 11.05
N SER A 227 0.00 -19.45 11.88
CA SER A 227 -0.71 -20.65 12.34
C SER A 227 -2.02 -20.32 13.06
N LEU A 228 -2.02 -19.29 13.91
CA LEU A 228 -3.23 -18.83 14.58
C LEU A 228 -4.24 -18.27 13.58
N TYR A 229 -3.81 -17.46 12.61
CA TYR A 229 -4.67 -16.91 11.58
C TYR A 229 -5.34 -18.03 10.75
N LEU A 230 -4.56 -19.02 10.30
CA LEU A 230 -5.08 -20.19 9.59
C LEU A 230 -6.04 -21.02 10.45
N TRP A 231 -5.78 -21.14 11.76
CA TRP A 231 -6.69 -21.79 12.68
C TRP A 231 -8.01 -21.01 12.80
N GLU A 232 -7.97 -19.67 12.88
CA GLU A 232 -9.16 -18.82 12.95
C GLU A 232 -10.01 -18.94 11.68
N LEU A 233 -9.38 -18.99 10.51
CA LEU A 233 -10.06 -19.24 9.23
C LEU A 233 -10.78 -20.59 9.20
N ARG A 234 -10.20 -21.62 9.82
CA ARG A 234 -10.81 -22.96 9.92
C ARG A 234 -11.90 -23.06 11.00
N HIS A 235 -11.87 -22.20 12.02
CA HIS A 235 -12.75 -22.27 13.18
C HIS A 235 -13.43 -20.92 13.50
N PRO A 236 -14.26 -20.37 12.59
CA PRO A 236 -14.76 -18.99 12.69
C PRO A 236 -15.58 -18.72 13.96
N ILE A 237 -16.39 -19.69 14.42
CA ILE A 237 -17.19 -19.55 15.65
C ILE A 237 -16.28 -19.46 16.88
N ARG A 238 -15.28 -20.34 16.97
CA ARG A 238 -14.32 -20.34 18.09
C ARG A 238 -13.44 -19.10 18.07
N ALA A 239 -13.04 -18.64 16.90
CA ALA A 239 -12.28 -17.41 16.73
C ALA A 239 -13.04 -16.18 17.27
N ARG A 240 -14.34 -16.06 16.96
CA ARG A 240 -15.20 -15.00 17.52
C ARG A 240 -15.24 -15.04 19.03
N LEU A 241 -15.55 -16.20 19.62
CA LEU A 241 -15.59 -16.36 21.09
C LEU A 241 -14.24 -15.96 21.72
N ARG A 242 -13.12 -16.42 21.16
CA ARG A 242 -11.78 -16.08 21.65
C ARG A 242 -11.51 -14.58 21.66
N ARG A 243 -12.01 -13.83 20.67
CA ARG A 243 -11.88 -12.37 20.61
C ARG A 243 -12.75 -11.65 21.64
N PHE A 244 -13.88 -12.23 22.05
CA PHE A 244 -14.77 -11.65 23.08
C PHE A 244 -14.23 -11.81 24.51
N PHE A 245 -13.47 -12.87 24.80
CA PHE A 245 -12.94 -13.16 26.14
C PHE A 245 -11.52 -12.65 26.37
N LYS A 246 -11.02 -11.75 25.53
CA LYS A 246 -9.65 -11.24 25.56
C LYS A 246 -9.65 -9.72 25.64
#